data_AF-A0A7W7RVK9-F1
#
_entry.id   AF-A0A7W7RVK9-F1
#
_cell.length_a   1.000
_cell.length_b   1.000
_cell.length_c   1.000
_cell.angle_alpha   90.00
_cell.angle_beta   90.00
_cell.angle_gamma   90.00
#
_symmetry.space_group_name_H-M   'P 1'
#
loop_
_entity.id
_entity.type
_entity.pdbx_description
1 polymer ?
#
loop_
_entity_poly.entity_id
_entity_poly.type
_entity_poly.pdbx_seq_one_letter_code
_entity_poly.pdbx_strand_id
1 'polypeptide(L)'
;MTRVQTAVNPEALNLRVGEMVEVLSEAEILATLDERGELEELPFMPEMLAFCGQRLTVHKVAHKLCDTISRTGMRRMERAVHLTGARCDGQAHGGCQTACLIYWKEAWLRRVDPGDPAPAAADGTAHDLAASAGPAAGRRLLPVVEVAARKEPGPAGEERFSCQATELLRAAPTCLPLKDVRQYVMDVRTGNAGMFFTLRAFLVGLFNRFQDRSGRVLPRWLRIKGGLRWGFVKGRLVGATPSVTLDLRPGELVRIKSKEEIVKTLNQDLLNRGMGFEEEMSRYCGQTARVLSRVDRCIDEKTGRMLQMKSPCIVLEGVVCAGAYTVSCPREFIPFWREIWLERVEEPA
;
A
#
# COMPACT_ATOMS: atom_id res chain seq x y z
N MET A 1 34.43 26.10 16.57
CA MET A 1 33.42 25.03 16.41
C MET A 1 32.07 25.71 16.26
N THR A 2 31.76 26.13 15.04
CA THR A 2 30.56 26.90 14.73
C THR A 2 29.49 25.92 14.28
N ARG A 3 28.47 25.76 15.12
CA ARG A 3 27.34 24.85 14.92
C ARG A 3 26.50 25.40 13.76
N VAL A 4 26.62 24.80 12.58
CA VAL A 4 25.72 25.08 11.46
C VAL A 4 24.35 24.55 11.86
N GLN A 5 23.42 25.46 12.16
CA GLN A 5 22.01 25.16 12.30
C GLN A 5 21.43 24.93 10.90
N THR A 6 21.36 23.67 10.48
CA THR A 6 20.56 23.26 9.33
C THR A 6 19.09 23.20 9.78
N ALA A 7 18.28 24.14 9.29
CA ALA A 7 16.84 24.12 9.47
C ALA A 7 16.22 23.02 8.60
N VAL A 8 16.36 21.76 9.02
CA VAL A 8 15.50 20.67 8.54
C VAL A 8 14.24 20.77 9.37
N ASN A 9 13.13 21.15 8.74
CA ASN A 9 11.88 21.50 9.40
C ASN A 9 11.42 20.35 10.33
N PRO A 10 11.58 20.46 11.67
CA PRO A 10 11.25 19.37 12.59
C PRO A 10 9.75 19.30 12.89
N GLU A 11 8.97 20.23 12.33
CA GLU A 11 7.57 20.44 12.68
C GLU A 11 6.67 19.48 11.89
N ALA A 12 5.81 18.76 12.61
CA ALA A 12 4.77 17.96 11.99
C ALA A 12 3.81 18.89 11.23
N LEU A 13 3.62 18.64 9.94
CA LEU A 13 2.68 19.38 9.10
C LEU A 13 1.23 19.14 9.53
N ASN A 14 0.94 17.99 10.16
CA ASN A 14 -0.41 17.62 10.62
C ASN A 14 -1.44 17.68 9.48
N LEU A 15 -1.09 17.11 8.33
CA LEU A 15 -1.87 17.15 7.10
C LEU A 15 -3.22 16.44 7.25
N ARG A 16 -4.18 16.83 6.42
CA ARG A 16 -5.48 16.20 6.25
C ARG A 16 -5.71 15.81 4.79
N VAL A 17 -6.65 14.89 4.59
CA VAL A 17 -7.12 14.51 3.26
C VAL A 17 -7.62 15.73 2.50
N GLY A 18 -7.17 15.87 1.26
CA GLY A 18 -7.52 16.98 0.37
C GLY A 18 -6.56 18.17 0.41
N GLU A 19 -5.63 18.24 1.37
CA GLU A 19 -4.61 19.30 1.37
C GLU A 19 -3.64 19.13 0.19
N MET A 20 -3.22 20.25 -0.40
CA MET A 20 -2.18 20.27 -1.44
C MET A 20 -0.81 20.39 -0.79
N VAL A 21 0.12 19.59 -1.27
CA VAL A 21 1.51 19.57 -0.82
C VAL A 21 2.44 19.51 -2.02
N GLU A 22 3.65 20.02 -1.86
CA GLU A 22 4.75 19.89 -2.81
C GLU A 22 5.74 18.87 -2.27
N VAL A 23 6.16 17.92 -3.10
CA VAL A 23 7.27 17.04 -2.75
C VAL A 23 8.56 17.84 -2.79
N LEU A 24 9.39 17.74 -1.76
CA LEU A 24 10.65 18.48 -1.70
C LEU A 24 11.58 18.12 -2.87
N SER A 25 12.53 19.01 -3.15
CA SER A 25 13.56 18.76 -4.16
C SER A 25 14.48 17.60 -3.76
N GLU A 26 15.19 17.01 -4.72
CA GLU A 26 16.12 15.90 -4.45
C GLU A 26 17.16 16.24 -3.38
N ALA A 27 17.70 17.47 -3.40
CA ALA A 27 18.71 17.91 -2.44
C ALA A 27 18.14 18.04 -1.02
N GLU A 28 16.91 18.57 -0.91
CA GLU A 28 16.20 18.66 0.37
C GLU A 28 15.85 17.28 0.91
N ILE A 29 15.36 16.37 0.07
CA ILE A 29 15.10 14.98 0.44
C ILE A 29 16.37 14.31 0.94
N LEU A 30 17.47 14.40 0.17
CA LEU A 30 18.74 13.78 0.53
C LEU A 30 19.25 14.26 1.90
N ALA A 31 19.01 15.53 2.26
CA ALA A 31 19.36 16.07 3.56
C ALA A 31 18.56 15.48 4.72
N THR A 32 17.43 14.82 4.46
CA THR A 32 16.61 14.13 5.47
C THR A 32 16.99 12.67 5.68
N LEU A 33 17.70 12.06 4.73
CA LEU A 33 17.97 10.62 4.74
C LEU A 33 19.23 10.28 5.54
N ASP A 34 19.19 9.12 6.19
CA ASP A 34 20.37 8.53 6.80
C ASP A 34 21.31 7.90 5.77
N GLU A 35 22.38 7.27 6.25
CA GLU A 35 23.40 6.62 5.40
C GLU A 35 22.82 5.49 4.52
N ARG A 36 21.68 4.94 4.91
CA ARG A 36 20.97 3.85 4.24
C ARG A 36 19.90 4.35 3.27
N GLY A 37 19.77 5.67 3.10
CA GLY A 37 18.72 6.25 2.25
C GLY A 37 17.33 6.17 2.88
N GLU A 38 17.24 6.06 4.20
CA GLU A 38 15.99 5.91 4.95
C GLU A 38 15.72 7.14 5.83
N LEU A 39 14.44 7.41 6.11
CA LEU A 39 14.01 8.31 7.19
C LEU A 39 13.05 7.55 8.09
N GLU A 40 13.37 7.44 9.37
CA GLU A 40 12.59 6.64 10.35
C GLU A 40 12.38 5.20 9.85
N GLU A 41 13.47 4.58 9.36
CA GLU A 41 13.50 3.22 8.81
C GLU A 41 12.65 3.01 7.53
N LEU A 42 12.03 4.07 7.00
CA LEU A 42 11.27 4.03 5.76
C LEU A 42 12.19 4.47 4.60
N PRO A 43 12.45 3.61 3.60
CA PRO A 43 13.30 3.97 2.48
C PRO A 43 12.64 5.01 1.58
N PHE A 44 13.44 5.98 1.12
CA PHE A 44 13.13 6.77 -0.06
C PHE A 44 13.59 6.00 -1.29
N MET A 45 12.67 5.64 -2.17
CA MET A 45 12.93 4.72 -3.29
C MET A 45 13.27 5.49 -4.57
N PRO A 46 14.02 4.90 -5.52
CA PRO A 46 14.30 5.54 -6.80
C PRO A 46 13.05 6.01 -7.57
N GLU A 47 11.96 5.24 -7.51
CA GLU A 47 10.67 5.60 -8.14
C GLU A 47 10.06 6.89 -7.58
N MET A 48 10.46 7.31 -6.37
CA MET A 48 9.95 8.53 -5.74
C MET A 48 10.58 9.79 -6.33
N LEU A 49 11.75 9.70 -6.99
CA LEU A 49 12.42 10.87 -7.59
C LEU A 49 11.57 11.55 -8.66
N ALA A 50 10.77 10.78 -9.41
CA ALA A 50 9.90 11.31 -10.45
C ALA A 50 8.89 12.34 -9.92
N PHE A 51 8.58 12.31 -8.62
CA PHE A 51 7.64 13.21 -7.97
C PHE A 51 8.29 14.42 -7.32
N CYS A 52 9.63 14.49 -7.20
CA CYS A 52 10.32 15.62 -6.58
C CYS A 52 9.94 16.95 -7.25
N GLY A 53 9.60 17.97 -6.46
CA GLY A 53 9.12 19.27 -6.93
C GLY A 53 7.68 19.30 -7.45
N GLN A 54 6.98 18.16 -7.54
CA GLN A 54 5.59 18.15 -7.98
C GLN A 54 4.63 18.51 -6.84
N ARG A 55 3.54 19.18 -7.20
CA ARG A 55 2.39 19.41 -6.32
C ARG A 55 1.37 18.30 -6.47
N LEU A 56 1.01 17.69 -5.35
CA LEU A 56 0.09 16.58 -5.27
C LEU A 56 -0.92 16.81 -4.15
N THR A 57 -2.04 16.09 -4.19
CA THR A 57 -3.05 16.14 -3.14
C THR A 57 -2.85 14.99 -2.15
N VAL A 58 -3.03 15.28 -0.86
CA VAL A 58 -3.08 14.27 0.20
C VAL A 58 -4.33 13.41 0.01
N HIS A 59 -4.12 12.16 -0.42
CA HIS A 59 -5.19 11.19 -0.66
C HIS A 59 -5.66 10.53 0.64
N LYS A 60 -4.71 10.11 1.48
CA LYS A 60 -4.94 9.54 2.81
C LYS A 60 -3.83 9.95 3.77
N VAL A 61 -4.16 10.11 5.04
CA VAL A 61 -3.17 10.18 6.12
C VAL A 61 -2.81 8.76 6.54
N ALA A 62 -1.57 8.35 6.31
CA ALA A 62 -1.08 7.00 6.54
C ALA A 62 -0.60 6.79 7.99
N HIS A 63 -1.41 7.20 8.99
CA HIS A 63 -1.06 7.08 10.42
C HIS A 63 -1.05 5.63 10.95
N LYS A 64 -1.60 4.71 10.15
CA LYS A 64 -1.64 3.28 10.44
C LYS A 64 -1.66 2.46 9.16
N LEU A 65 -1.32 1.18 9.28
CA LEU A 65 -1.41 0.20 8.20
C LEU A 65 -1.67 -1.20 8.73
N CYS A 66 -2.10 -2.11 7.86
CA CYS A 66 -2.18 -3.53 8.16
C CYS A 66 -0.82 -4.21 7.95
N ASP A 67 -0.46 -5.08 8.89
CA ASP A 67 0.71 -5.95 8.82
C ASP A 67 0.46 -7.11 7.87
N THR A 68 0.98 -6.99 6.65
CA THR A 68 0.91 -8.02 5.61
C THR A 68 2.03 -9.06 5.69
N ILE A 69 3.09 -8.79 6.45
CA ILE A 69 4.28 -9.65 6.57
C ILE A 69 4.10 -10.70 7.67
N SER A 70 3.80 -10.27 8.89
CA SER A 70 3.64 -11.13 10.07
C SER A 70 2.18 -11.32 10.49
N ARG A 71 1.23 -10.62 9.85
CA ARG A 71 -0.21 -10.74 10.09
C ARG A 71 -0.60 -10.48 11.55
N THR A 72 0.10 -9.57 12.23
CA THR A 72 -0.14 -9.25 13.65
C THR A 72 -1.25 -8.21 13.88
N GLY A 73 -1.84 -7.66 12.82
CA GLY A 73 -2.94 -6.70 12.88
C GLY A 73 -2.55 -5.32 12.37
N MET A 74 -3.10 -4.27 12.97
CA MET A 74 -2.78 -2.89 12.62
C MET A 74 -1.48 -2.44 13.28
N ARG A 75 -0.73 -1.58 12.59
CA ARG A 75 0.53 -0.99 13.05
C ARG A 75 0.51 0.52 12.84
N ARG A 76 1.20 1.25 13.70
CA ARG A 76 1.33 2.71 13.67
C ARG A 76 2.45 3.10 12.72
N MET A 77 2.18 4.03 11.82
CA MET A 77 3.18 4.69 10.98
C MET A 77 3.20 6.16 11.35
N GLU A 78 4.38 6.65 11.73
CA GLU A 78 4.54 8.03 12.16
C GLU A 78 4.59 8.98 10.97
N ARG A 79 3.82 10.07 11.06
CA ARG A 79 3.88 11.26 10.19
C ARG A 79 4.00 10.92 8.71
N ALA A 80 3.12 10.06 8.22
CA ALA A 80 3.10 9.66 6.82
C ALA A 80 1.74 9.93 6.19
N VAL A 81 1.76 10.19 4.88
CA VAL A 81 0.58 10.32 4.02
C VAL A 81 0.73 9.48 2.76
N HIS A 82 -0.37 9.26 2.07
CA HIS A 82 -0.42 8.80 0.70
C HIS A 82 -0.89 9.95 -0.19
N LEU A 83 -0.26 10.12 -1.34
CA LEU A 83 -0.58 11.18 -2.31
C LEU A 83 -1.37 10.60 -3.50
N THR A 84 -2.28 11.39 -4.06
CA THR A 84 -3.14 10.97 -5.18
C THR A 84 -2.29 10.56 -6.38
N GLY A 85 -2.50 9.33 -6.88
CA GLY A 85 -1.80 8.80 -8.05
C GLY A 85 -0.34 8.40 -7.82
N ALA A 86 0.25 8.68 -6.65
CA ALA A 86 1.65 8.37 -6.34
C ALA A 86 1.85 6.89 -5.98
N ARG A 87 1.85 6.03 -7.00
CA ARG A 87 2.12 4.60 -6.90
C ARG A 87 3.49 4.27 -7.47
N CYS A 88 4.19 3.33 -6.84
CA CYS A 88 5.49 2.83 -7.28
C CYS A 88 5.34 2.07 -8.61
N ASP A 89 6.16 2.39 -9.61
CA ASP A 89 6.15 1.70 -10.91
C ASP A 89 7.05 0.45 -10.93
N GLY A 90 7.88 0.27 -9.90
CA GLY A 90 8.75 -0.87 -9.67
C GLY A 90 9.93 -1.00 -10.64
N GLN A 91 10.20 -0.01 -11.49
CA GLN A 91 11.26 -0.09 -12.50
C GLN A 91 12.65 -0.28 -11.88
N ALA A 92 12.94 0.38 -10.75
CA ALA A 92 14.19 0.19 -10.03
C ALA A 92 14.18 -1.04 -9.10
N HIS A 93 13.02 -1.69 -8.97
CA HIS A 93 12.80 -2.89 -8.16
C HIS A 93 12.54 -4.14 -9.02
N GLY A 94 13.31 -4.30 -10.09
CA GLY A 94 13.27 -5.49 -10.95
C GLY A 94 11.98 -5.62 -11.77
N GLY A 95 11.26 -4.52 -11.96
CA GLY A 95 9.97 -4.48 -12.64
C GLY A 95 8.83 -5.07 -11.79
N CYS A 96 8.88 -4.91 -10.46
CA CYS A 96 7.80 -5.34 -9.57
C CYS A 96 6.47 -4.65 -9.94
N GLN A 97 5.39 -5.42 -10.17
CA GLN A 97 4.15 -4.89 -10.74
C GLN A 97 3.03 -4.67 -9.71
N THR A 98 3.34 -4.65 -8.41
CA THR A 98 2.32 -4.50 -7.35
C THR A 98 1.67 -3.12 -7.32
N ALA A 99 2.32 -2.09 -7.87
CA ALA A 99 1.82 -0.71 -7.90
C ALA A 99 1.41 -0.20 -6.50
N CYS A 100 2.26 -0.46 -5.49
CA CYS A 100 2.03 -0.05 -4.11
C CYS A 100 1.87 1.48 -4.01
N LEU A 101 0.89 1.91 -3.22
CA LEU A 101 0.75 3.32 -2.85
C LEU A 101 1.94 3.72 -1.97
N ILE A 102 2.60 4.81 -2.33
CA ILE A 102 3.84 5.25 -1.67
C ILE A 102 3.50 5.91 -0.33
N TYR A 103 4.26 5.58 0.71
CA TYR A 103 4.24 6.30 1.98
C TYR A 103 5.18 7.51 1.87
N TRP A 104 4.63 8.70 2.10
CA TRP A 104 5.39 9.94 2.10
C TRP A 104 5.49 10.44 3.54
N LYS A 105 6.70 10.53 4.09
CA LYS A 105 6.91 11.22 5.37
C LYS A 105 6.60 12.70 5.19
N GLU A 106 5.96 13.31 6.19
CA GLU A 106 5.67 14.75 6.17
C GLU A 106 6.94 15.60 6.00
N ALA A 107 8.09 15.12 6.50
CA ALA A 107 9.39 15.76 6.32
C ALA A 107 9.90 15.77 4.86
N TRP A 108 9.27 15.01 3.97
CA TRP A 108 9.56 15.00 2.52
C TRP A 108 8.64 15.91 1.73
N LEU A 109 7.77 16.66 2.42
CA LEU A 109 6.72 17.46 1.84
C LEU A 109 6.79 18.90 2.36
N ARG A 110 6.27 19.83 1.56
CA ARG A 110 5.99 21.20 1.94
C ARG A 110 4.50 21.46 1.78
N ARG A 111 3.86 22.08 2.78
CA ARG A 111 2.47 22.57 2.61
C ARG A 111 2.49 23.69 1.57
N VAL A 112 1.52 23.67 0.66
CA VAL A 112 1.32 24.71 -0.36
C VAL A 112 0.15 25.57 0.07
N ASP A 113 0.36 26.87 0.18
CA ASP A 113 -0.72 27.81 0.49
C ASP A 113 -1.52 28.15 -0.79
N PRO A 114 -2.83 28.47 -0.68
CA PRO A 114 -3.70 28.72 -1.83
C PRO A 114 -3.29 29.88 -2.77
N GLY A 115 -2.26 30.66 -2.40
CA GLY A 115 -1.70 31.75 -3.21
C GLY A 115 -0.30 31.47 -3.77
N ASP A 116 0.29 30.32 -3.47
CA ASP A 116 1.63 30.01 -3.95
C ASP A 116 1.62 29.78 -5.46
N PRO A 117 2.44 30.51 -6.25
CA PRO A 117 2.49 30.33 -7.69
C PRO A 117 2.80 28.86 -8.00
N ALA A 118 2.05 28.26 -8.93
CA ALA A 118 2.33 26.91 -9.38
C ALA A 118 3.80 26.84 -9.82
N PRO A 119 4.53 25.76 -9.51
CA PRO A 119 5.87 25.59 -10.06
C PRO A 119 5.77 25.70 -11.58
N ALA A 120 6.53 26.63 -12.16
CA ALA A 120 6.67 26.69 -13.60
C ALA A 120 7.09 25.30 -14.07
N ALA A 121 6.41 24.77 -15.10
CA ALA A 121 6.85 23.55 -15.75
C ALA A 121 8.35 23.73 -16.04
N ALA A 122 9.18 22.83 -15.52
CA ALA A 122 10.62 22.95 -15.59
C ALA A 122 11.09 22.75 -17.04
N ASP A 123 10.94 23.78 -17.86
CA ASP A 123 11.71 23.96 -19.07
C ASP A 123 13.13 24.37 -18.64
N GLY A 124 14.10 23.57 -19.05
CA GLY A 124 15.39 23.44 -18.40
C GLY A 124 16.21 24.72 -18.20
N THR A 125 16.94 24.76 -17.07
CA THR A 125 18.41 24.73 -17.03
C THR A 125 18.84 24.70 -15.57
N ALA A 126 19.46 23.60 -15.16
CA ALA A 126 19.87 23.31 -13.78
C ALA A 126 21.14 24.07 -13.34
N HIS A 127 21.35 25.32 -13.77
CA HIS A 127 22.66 25.98 -13.55
C HIS A 127 22.73 27.01 -12.41
N ASP A 128 21.62 27.59 -11.94
CA ASP A 128 21.71 28.78 -11.07
C ASP A 128 21.28 28.61 -9.60
N LEU A 129 21.05 27.39 -9.10
CA LEU A 129 20.73 27.14 -7.68
C LEU A 129 21.88 26.56 -6.84
N ALA A 130 23.08 26.43 -7.41
CA ALA A 130 24.24 25.83 -6.72
C ALA A 130 24.91 26.73 -5.66
N ALA A 131 24.50 27.99 -5.51
CA ALA A 131 25.25 28.96 -4.70
C ALA A 131 24.92 28.99 -3.20
N SER A 132 23.96 28.21 -2.68
CA SER A 132 23.57 28.27 -1.27
C SER A 132 23.47 26.93 -0.53
N ALA A 133 23.96 25.82 -1.10
CA ALA A 133 24.01 24.54 -0.39
C ALA A 133 25.32 24.38 0.39
N GLY A 134 25.23 24.20 1.70
CA GLY A 134 26.34 23.78 2.57
C GLY A 134 26.91 22.40 2.18
N PRO A 135 27.73 21.76 3.03
CA PRO A 135 28.64 20.65 2.68
C PRO A 135 28.01 19.34 2.10
N ALA A 136 26.71 19.32 1.80
CA ALA A 136 26.05 18.29 0.99
C ALA A 136 26.32 18.41 -0.52
N ALA A 137 27.07 19.40 -0.97
CA ALA A 137 27.30 19.76 -2.38
C ALA A 137 28.00 18.68 -3.27
N GLY A 138 28.22 17.46 -2.78
CA GLY A 138 28.87 16.38 -3.54
C GLY A 138 28.06 15.09 -3.70
N ARG A 139 26.97 14.87 -2.95
CA ARG A 139 26.22 13.60 -2.97
C ARG A 139 24.95 13.78 -3.81
N ARG A 140 24.78 12.92 -4.82
CA ARG A 140 23.54 12.84 -5.61
C ARG A 140 22.59 11.84 -4.97
N LEU A 141 21.28 12.11 -4.99
CA LEU A 141 20.28 11.26 -4.35
C LEU A 141 20.20 9.88 -5.01
N LEU A 142 20.14 9.84 -6.35
CA LEU A 142 19.90 8.60 -7.09
C LEU A 142 20.88 7.46 -6.76
N PRO A 143 22.22 7.63 -6.77
CA PRO A 143 23.14 6.54 -6.41
C PRO A 143 22.96 6.01 -4.99
N VAL A 144 22.50 6.84 -4.05
CA VAL A 144 22.24 6.42 -2.66
C VAL A 144 21.05 5.48 -2.60
N VAL A 145 19.96 5.88 -3.26
CA VAL A 145 18.70 5.13 -3.20
C VAL A 145 18.72 3.89 -4.09
N GLU A 146 19.52 3.87 -5.17
CA GLU A 146 19.73 2.67 -5.99
C GLU A 146 20.42 1.55 -5.20
N VAL A 147 21.44 1.90 -4.41
CA VAL A 147 22.09 0.95 -3.49
C VAL A 147 21.11 0.51 -2.40
N ALA A 148 20.38 1.45 -1.82
CA ALA A 148 19.39 1.18 -0.77
C ALA A 148 18.21 0.31 -1.24
N ALA A 149 17.89 0.32 -2.54
CA ALA A 149 16.82 -0.50 -3.13
C ALA A 149 17.16 -2.01 -3.19
N ARG A 150 18.37 -2.40 -2.77
CA ARG A 150 18.85 -3.78 -2.78
C ARG A 150 19.10 -4.27 -1.35
N LYS A 151 18.81 -5.54 -1.10
CA LYS A 151 19.25 -6.25 0.11
C LYS A 151 20.48 -7.08 -0.21
N GLU A 152 21.14 -7.57 0.83
CA GLU A 152 22.13 -8.62 0.68
C GLU A 152 21.53 -9.79 -0.13
N PRO A 153 22.26 -10.29 -1.15
CA PRO A 153 21.83 -11.44 -1.93
C PRO A 153 21.47 -12.62 -1.04
N GLY A 154 20.52 -13.44 -1.49
CA GLY A 154 20.17 -14.66 -0.75
C GLY A 154 21.29 -15.72 -0.81
N PRO A 155 21.14 -16.83 -0.07
CA PRO A 155 22.16 -17.87 0.03
C PRO A 155 22.58 -18.50 -1.31
N ALA A 156 21.72 -18.44 -2.34
CA ALA A 156 22.02 -18.93 -3.68
C ALA A 156 22.42 -17.81 -4.65
N GLY A 157 22.74 -16.62 -4.12
CA GLY A 157 23.06 -15.42 -4.91
C GLY A 157 21.84 -14.76 -5.55
N GLU A 158 20.62 -15.14 -5.14
CA GLU A 158 19.43 -14.53 -5.71
C GLU A 158 19.29 -13.06 -5.32
N GLU A 159 18.91 -12.22 -6.29
CA GLU A 159 18.65 -10.81 -6.03
C GLU A 159 17.50 -10.64 -5.03
N ARG A 160 17.71 -9.73 -4.09
CA ARG A 160 16.71 -9.34 -3.10
C ARG A 160 16.60 -7.82 -3.09
N PHE A 161 15.37 -7.36 -3.01
CA PHE A 161 15.01 -5.96 -3.08
C PHE A 161 14.60 -5.45 -1.71
N SER A 162 14.88 -4.17 -1.47
CA SER A 162 14.45 -3.42 -0.31
C SER A 162 13.54 -2.30 -0.80
N CYS A 163 12.28 -2.31 -0.41
CA CYS A 163 11.32 -1.27 -0.74
C CYS A 163 10.49 -0.93 0.49
N GLN A 164 9.66 0.12 0.41
CA GLN A 164 8.82 0.52 1.54
C GLN A 164 7.96 -0.65 2.07
N ALA A 165 7.45 -1.51 1.18
CA ALA A 165 6.65 -2.67 1.56
C ALA A 165 7.45 -3.72 2.34
N THR A 166 8.72 -3.96 1.99
CA THR A 166 9.58 -4.93 2.68
C THR A 166 10.05 -4.42 4.05
N GLU A 167 10.19 -3.10 4.19
CA GLU A 167 10.68 -2.45 5.41
C GLU A 167 9.55 -1.99 6.35
N LEU A 168 8.27 -2.26 6.01
CA LEU A 168 7.11 -1.81 6.78
C LEU A 168 7.18 -2.17 8.27
N LEU A 169 7.70 -3.35 8.64
CA LEU A 169 7.79 -3.74 10.04
C LEU A 169 8.84 -2.95 10.84
N ARG A 170 9.89 -2.46 10.17
CA ARG A 170 10.90 -1.58 10.77
C ARG A 170 10.39 -0.15 10.86
N ALA A 171 9.76 0.34 9.79
CA ALA A 171 9.17 1.68 9.74
C ALA A 171 7.92 1.85 10.62
N ALA A 172 7.21 0.75 10.92
CA ALA A 172 6.00 0.73 11.75
C ALA A 172 6.06 -0.38 12.83
N PRO A 173 6.98 -0.26 13.81
CA PRO A 173 7.25 -1.33 14.77
C PRO A 173 6.12 -1.51 15.80
N THR A 174 5.35 -0.45 16.06
CA THR A 174 4.31 -0.43 17.10
C THR A 174 2.99 -1.00 16.60
N CYS A 175 2.52 -2.09 17.21
CA CYS A 175 1.18 -2.61 16.98
C CYS A 175 0.11 -1.68 17.57
N LEU A 176 -1.03 -1.55 16.88
CA LEU A 176 -2.21 -0.82 17.30
C LEU A 176 -3.31 -1.80 17.73
N PRO A 177 -3.54 -1.96 19.05
CA PRO A 177 -4.64 -2.78 19.53
C PRO A 177 -6.00 -2.22 19.06
N LEU A 178 -6.97 -3.09 18.81
CA LEU A 178 -8.33 -2.69 18.44
C LEU A 178 -8.97 -1.71 19.46
N LYS A 179 -8.58 -1.82 20.74
CA LYS A 179 -9.07 -0.95 21.83
C LYS A 179 -8.44 0.46 21.87
N ASP A 180 -7.41 0.72 21.06
CA ASP A 180 -6.81 2.05 21.01
C ASP A 180 -7.76 3.02 20.29
N VAL A 181 -8.53 3.80 21.07
CA VAL A 181 -9.55 4.70 20.55
C VAL A 181 -8.96 5.81 19.68
N ARG A 182 -7.68 6.16 19.90
CA ARG A 182 -7.01 7.25 19.18
C ARG A 182 -6.97 6.99 17.67
N GLN A 183 -6.87 5.73 17.25
CA GLN A 183 -6.83 5.39 15.83
C GLN A 183 -8.13 5.79 15.11
N TYR A 184 -9.29 5.66 15.77
CA TYR A 184 -10.59 6.00 15.19
C TYR A 184 -10.83 7.50 15.18
N VAL A 185 -10.40 8.20 16.24
CA VAL A 185 -10.43 9.67 16.29
C VAL A 185 -9.57 10.25 15.19
N MET A 186 -8.36 9.69 14.97
CA MET A 186 -7.49 10.11 13.88
C MET A 186 -8.10 9.85 12.50
N ASP A 187 -8.77 8.71 12.30
CA ASP A 187 -9.46 8.43 11.02
C ASP A 187 -10.49 9.52 10.67
N VAL A 188 -11.29 9.94 11.65
CA VAL A 188 -12.31 10.97 11.45
C VAL A 188 -11.68 12.36 11.32
N ARG A 189 -10.76 12.70 12.22
CA ARG A 189 -10.15 14.04 12.27
C ARG A 189 -9.34 14.35 11.00
N THR A 190 -8.64 13.37 10.45
CA THR A 190 -7.82 13.56 9.25
C THR A 190 -8.61 13.52 7.94
N GLY A 191 -9.89 13.13 8.00
CA GLY A 191 -10.72 12.93 6.80
C GLY A 191 -10.50 11.58 6.11
N ASN A 192 -9.71 10.66 6.70
CA ASN A 192 -9.53 9.31 6.16
C ASN A 192 -10.83 8.53 6.04
N ALA A 193 -11.73 8.67 7.01
CA ALA A 193 -13.02 8.02 7.02
C ALA A 193 -14.07 8.81 7.81
N GLY A 194 -15.32 8.80 7.34
CA GLY A 194 -16.43 9.38 8.09
C GLY A 194 -16.76 8.59 9.36
N MET A 195 -17.42 9.24 10.32
CA MET A 195 -17.78 8.64 11.62
C MET A 195 -18.50 7.29 11.50
N PHE A 196 -19.47 7.19 10.59
CA PHE A 196 -20.24 5.97 10.39
C PHE A 196 -19.38 4.81 9.85
N PHE A 197 -18.48 5.12 8.90
CA PHE A 197 -17.56 4.12 8.36
C PHE A 197 -16.61 3.60 9.45
N THR A 198 -16.05 4.51 10.25
CA THR A 198 -15.16 4.19 11.37
C THR A 198 -15.85 3.33 12.43
N LEU A 199 -17.09 3.67 12.80
CA LEU A 199 -17.89 2.87 13.73
C LEU A 199 -18.15 1.47 13.18
N ARG A 200 -18.54 1.36 11.90
CA ARG A 200 -18.74 0.07 11.24
C ARG A 200 -17.44 -0.77 11.24
N ALA A 201 -16.30 -0.18 10.89
CA ALA A 201 -15.01 -0.87 10.88
C ALA A 201 -14.61 -1.36 12.28
N PHE A 202 -14.87 -0.57 13.32
CA PHE A 202 -14.69 -0.98 14.71
C PHE A 202 -15.56 -2.19 15.07
N LEU A 203 -16.86 -2.15 14.77
CA LEU A 203 -17.79 -3.25 15.05
C LEU A 203 -17.40 -4.53 14.30
N VAL A 204 -16.94 -4.40 13.06
CA VAL A 204 -16.39 -5.53 12.27
C VAL A 204 -15.13 -6.09 12.95
N GLY A 205 -14.21 -5.24 13.39
CA GLY A 205 -13.02 -5.67 14.13
C GLY A 205 -13.36 -6.39 15.44
N LEU A 206 -14.36 -5.90 16.18
CA LEU A 206 -14.84 -6.53 17.40
C LEU A 206 -15.47 -7.89 17.12
N PHE A 207 -16.31 -7.99 16.09
CA PHE A 207 -16.91 -9.22 15.62
C PHE A 207 -15.84 -10.24 15.24
N ASN A 208 -14.85 -9.84 14.44
CA ASN A 208 -13.75 -10.72 14.02
C ASN A 208 -12.94 -11.22 15.22
N ARG A 209 -12.63 -10.35 16.19
CA ARG A 209 -11.92 -10.74 17.41
C ARG A 209 -12.74 -11.71 18.27
N PHE A 210 -14.06 -11.52 18.35
CA PHE A 210 -14.95 -12.47 19.02
C PHE A 210 -14.95 -13.82 18.30
N GLN A 211 -15.05 -13.82 16.97
CA GLN A 211 -15.02 -15.02 16.14
C GLN A 211 -13.70 -15.78 16.28
N ASP A 212 -12.56 -15.09 16.22
CA ASP A 212 -11.22 -15.67 16.39
C ASP A 212 -11.07 -16.34 17.77
N ARG A 213 -11.66 -15.77 18.83
CA ARG A 213 -11.67 -16.37 20.18
C ARG A 213 -12.67 -17.52 20.29
N SER A 214 -13.88 -17.36 19.77
CA SER A 214 -14.94 -18.37 19.82
C SER A 214 -14.59 -19.62 19.02
N GLY A 215 -13.89 -19.48 17.89
CA GLY A 215 -13.42 -20.60 17.07
C GLY A 215 -12.42 -21.49 17.80
N ARG A 216 -11.66 -20.91 18.75
CA ARG A 216 -10.69 -21.63 19.58
C ARG A 216 -11.31 -22.28 20.82
N VAL A 217 -12.33 -21.65 21.42
CA VAL A 217 -12.83 -22.03 22.76
C VAL A 217 -14.23 -22.65 22.72
N LEU A 218 -15.11 -22.23 21.82
CA LEU A 218 -16.51 -22.64 21.83
C LEU A 218 -16.80 -23.83 20.90
N PRO A 219 -17.74 -24.71 21.28
CA PRO A 219 -18.23 -25.78 20.41
C PRO A 219 -18.93 -25.19 19.15
N ARG A 220 -18.96 -25.98 18.07
CA ARG A 220 -19.41 -25.51 16.73
C ARG A 220 -20.79 -24.85 16.73
N TRP A 221 -21.72 -25.30 17.57
CA TRP A 221 -23.10 -24.79 17.63
C TRP A 221 -23.22 -23.38 18.23
N LEU A 222 -22.24 -22.93 19.02
CA LEU A 222 -22.18 -21.56 19.57
C LEU A 222 -21.48 -20.57 18.64
N ARG A 223 -20.89 -21.04 17.53
CA ARG A 223 -20.13 -20.17 16.62
C ARG A 223 -21.08 -19.48 15.66
N ILE A 224 -21.13 -18.15 15.71
CA ILE A 224 -21.91 -17.34 14.78
C ILE A 224 -21.37 -17.58 13.38
N LYS A 225 -22.25 -17.88 12.40
CA LYS A 225 -21.86 -18.15 11.00
C LYS A 225 -20.71 -19.17 10.88
N GLY A 226 -20.63 -20.15 11.77
CA GLY A 226 -19.59 -21.18 11.75
C GLY A 226 -18.19 -20.71 12.15
N GLY A 227 -18.05 -19.54 12.79
CA GLY A 227 -16.77 -18.99 13.22
C GLY A 227 -16.06 -18.15 12.15
N LEU A 228 -16.73 -17.85 11.04
CA LEU A 228 -16.17 -17.07 9.95
C LEU A 228 -16.02 -15.59 10.35
N ARG A 229 -14.96 -14.97 9.86
CA ARG A 229 -14.79 -13.51 9.92
C ARG A 229 -15.85 -12.82 9.07
N TRP A 230 -16.05 -11.54 9.35
CA TRP A 230 -16.96 -10.67 8.61
C TRP A 230 -16.64 -10.68 7.11
N GLY A 231 -17.67 -10.75 6.28
CA GLY A 231 -17.57 -11.11 4.86
C GLY A 231 -18.00 -12.56 4.60
N PHE A 232 -17.84 -13.42 5.61
CA PHE A 232 -18.34 -14.79 5.67
C PHE A 232 -17.87 -15.66 4.50
N VAL A 233 -16.61 -15.48 4.09
CA VAL A 233 -15.96 -16.25 3.03
C VAL A 233 -15.48 -17.58 3.62
N LYS A 234 -15.79 -18.70 2.96
CA LYS A 234 -15.39 -20.03 3.40
C LYS A 234 -15.07 -20.93 2.22
N GLY A 235 -13.80 -21.16 1.95
CA GLY A 235 -13.38 -22.14 0.96
C GLY A 235 -13.69 -23.57 1.41
N ARG A 236 -13.99 -24.44 0.44
CA ARG A 236 -14.49 -25.80 0.68
C ARG A 236 -13.76 -26.87 -0.12
N LEU A 237 -12.95 -26.49 -1.11
CA LEU A 237 -12.27 -27.45 -1.95
C LEU A 237 -11.15 -28.16 -1.19
N VAL A 238 -11.05 -29.46 -1.43
CA VAL A 238 -9.96 -30.32 -0.99
C VAL A 238 -9.19 -30.75 -2.24
N GLY A 239 -7.86 -30.58 -2.22
CA GLY A 239 -6.99 -30.91 -3.36
C GLY A 239 -6.74 -29.72 -4.30
N ALA A 240 -6.49 -30.02 -5.58
CA ALA A 240 -6.13 -29.02 -6.56
C ALA A 240 -7.30 -28.09 -6.88
N THR A 241 -7.07 -26.78 -6.76
CA THR A 241 -8.09 -25.77 -7.09
C THR A 241 -8.20 -25.58 -8.61
N PRO A 242 -9.42 -25.36 -9.16
CA PRO A 242 -9.61 -25.18 -10.59
C PRO A 242 -8.95 -23.90 -11.09
N SER A 243 -8.67 -23.86 -12.39
CA SER A 243 -8.17 -22.68 -13.10
C SER A 243 -8.89 -22.55 -14.43
N VAL A 244 -9.17 -21.30 -14.82
CA VAL A 244 -9.70 -20.93 -16.13
C VAL A 244 -8.77 -19.86 -16.69
N THR A 245 -8.47 -19.97 -17.98
CA THR A 245 -7.72 -18.96 -18.73
C THR A 245 -8.68 -18.32 -19.72
N LEU A 246 -8.98 -17.05 -19.47
CA LEU A 246 -9.71 -16.17 -20.36
C LEU A 246 -8.76 -15.40 -21.30
N ASP A 247 -7.50 -15.20 -20.91
CA ASP A 247 -6.52 -14.34 -21.62
C ASP A 247 -6.97 -12.88 -21.72
N LEU A 248 -7.40 -12.32 -20.58
CA LEU A 248 -7.92 -10.95 -20.49
C LEU A 248 -6.84 -9.89 -20.79
N ARG A 249 -7.12 -8.96 -21.69
CA ARG A 249 -6.23 -7.85 -22.04
C ARG A 249 -6.61 -6.56 -21.30
N PRO A 250 -5.63 -5.68 -21.02
CA PRO A 250 -5.91 -4.33 -20.55
C PRO A 250 -6.97 -3.63 -21.40
N GLY A 251 -7.90 -2.94 -20.75
CA GLY A 251 -9.04 -2.27 -21.39
C GLY A 251 -10.32 -3.11 -21.46
N GLU A 252 -10.23 -4.45 -21.43
CA GLU A 252 -11.43 -5.31 -21.50
C GLU A 252 -12.36 -5.10 -20.29
N LEU A 253 -13.67 -5.05 -20.55
CA LEU A 253 -14.69 -4.96 -19.51
C LEU A 253 -14.99 -6.35 -18.94
N VAL A 254 -14.93 -6.48 -17.62
CA VAL A 254 -15.21 -7.72 -16.92
C VAL A 254 -16.17 -7.50 -15.77
N ARG A 255 -16.96 -8.53 -15.46
CA ARG A 255 -17.70 -8.63 -14.20
C ARG A 255 -16.94 -9.52 -13.23
N ILE A 256 -16.84 -9.06 -11.99
CA ILE A 256 -16.35 -9.87 -10.89
C ILE A 256 -17.47 -10.83 -10.51
N LYS A 257 -17.19 -12.13 -10.52
CA LYS A 257 -18.20 -13.15 -10.21
C LYS A 257 -18.79 -12.95 -8.81
N SER A 258 -19.97 -13.55 -8.59
CA SER A 258 -20.59 -13.53 -7.27
C SER A 258 -19.69 -14.19 -6.22
N LYS A 259 -19.88 -13.81 -4.96
CA LYS A 259 -19.14 -14.39 -3.85
C LYS A 259 -19.35 -15.90 -3.79
N GLU A 260 -20.57 -16.36 -4.05
CA GLU A 260 -20.97 -17.77 -4.03
C GLU A 260 -20.23 -18.59 -5.11
N GLU A 261 -19.97 -18.00 -6.28
CA GLU A 261 -19.19 -18.63 -7.34
C GLU A 261 -17.70 -18.65 -7.02
N ILE A 262 -17.13 -17.53 -6.56
CA ILE A 262 -15.71 -17.43 -6.23
C ILE A 262 -15.35 -18.41 -5.10
N VAL A 263 -16.16 -18.47 -4.05
CA VAL A 263 -15.94 -19.34 -2.89
C VAL A 263 -15.86 -20.84 -3.28
N LYS A 264 -16.57 -21.25 -4.34
CA LYS A 264 -16.48 -22.63 -4.86
C LYS A 264 -15.12 -22.97 -5.45
N THR A 265 -14.30 -21.96 -5.78
CA THR A 265 -12.96 -22.14 -6.37
C THR A 265 -11.84 -22.14 -5.33
N LEU A 266 -12.15 -21.89 -4.05
CA LEU A 266 -11.18 -21.71 -2.98
C LEU A 266 -10.98 -22.99 -2.16
N ASN A 267 -9.72 -23.25 -1.79
CA ASN A 267 -9.36 -24.27 -0.81
C ASN A 267 -9.68 -23.81 0.63
N GLN A 268 -9.42 -24.66 1.62
CA GLN A 268 -9.71 -24.37 3.03
C GLN A 268 -8.99 -23.13 3.58
N ASP A 269 -7.86 -22.74 2.99
CA ASP A 269 -7.06 -21.57 3.36
C ASP A 269 -7.46 -20.30 2.58
N LEU A 270 -8.60 -20.33 1.89
CA LEU A 270 -9.11 -19.26 1.01
C LEU A 270 -8.20 -18.97 -0.20
N LEU A 271 -7.41 -19.95 -0.65
CA LEU A 271 -6.50 -19.83 -1.77
C LEU A 271 -7.07 -20.48 -3.04
N ASN A 272 -6.78 -19.89 -4.19
CA ASN A 272 -6.84 -20.52 -5.51
C ASN A 272 -5.48 -20.42 -6.18
N ARG A 273 -4.88 -21.57 -6.53
CA ARG A 273 -3.54 -21.64 -7.14
C ARG A 273 -2.52 -20.76 -6.40
N GLY A 274 -2.51 -20.88 -5.06
CA GLY A 274 -1.63 -20.13 -4.17
C GLY A 274 -1.97 -18.65 -3.94
N MET A 275 -2.98 -18.09 -4.62
CA MET A 275 -3.42 -16.70 -4.41
C MET A 275 -4.64 -16.64 -3.51
N GLY A 276 -4.59 -15.79 -2.49
CA GLY A 276 -5.68 -15.62 -1.54
C GLY A 276 -6.84 -14.80 -2.11
N PHE A 277 -8.04 -15.14 -1.68
CA PHE A 277 -9.23 -14.31 -1.83
C PHE A 277 -9.65 -13.81 -0.45
N GLU A 278 -9.35 -12.54 -0.18
CA GLU A 278 -9.61 -11.92 1.12
C GLU A 278 -11.07 -11.46 1.24
N GLU A 279 -11.57 -11.33 2.46
CA GLU A 279 -12.95 -10.90 2.71
C GLU A 279 -13.23 -9.51 2.14
N GLU A 280 -12.25 -8.61 2.09
CA GLU A 280 -12.40 -7.29 1.48
C GLU A 280 -12.69 -7.35 -0.01
N MET A 281 -12.09 -8.33 -0.72
CA MET A 281 -12.34 -8.53 -2.14
C MET A 281 -13.81 -8.87 -2.40
N SER A 282 -14.49 -9.53 -1.45
CA SER A 282 -15.90 -9.89 -1.59
C SER A 282 -16.85 -8.70 -1.72
N ARG A 283 -16.41 -7.48 -1.37
CA ARG A 283 -17.19 -6.25 -1.55
C ARG A 283 -17.39 -5.87 -3.02
N TYR A 284 -16.47 -6.31 -3.87
CA TYR A 284 -16.48 -6.02 -5.30
C TYR A 284 -17.20 -7.11 -6.10
N CYS A 285 -17.59 -8.22 -5.48
CA CYS A 285 -18.36 -9.28 -6.13
C CYS A 285 -19.64 -8.72 -6.78
N GLY A 286 -19.87 -9.10 -8.04
CA GLY A 286 -21.00 -8.66 -8.86
C GLY A 286 -20.80 -7.31 -9.55
N GLN A 287 -19.75 -6.55 -9.22
CA GLN A 287 -19.46 -5.28 -9.89
C GLN A 287 -18.74 -5.50 -11.22
N THR A 288 -18.87 -4.54 -12.12
CA THR A 288 -18.10 -4.46 -13.36
C THR A 288 -16.91 -3.53 -13.19
N ALA A 289 -15.79 -3.87 -13.80
CA ALA A 289 -14.59 -3.06 -13.84
C ALA A 289 -13.81 -3.35 -15.13
N ARG A 290 -12.97 -2.40 -15.55
CA ARG A 290 -12.03 -2.64 -16.65
C ARG A 290 -10.77 -3.31 -16.14
N VAL A 291 -10.20 -4.16 -16.97
CA VAL A 291 -8.89 -4.73 -16.74
C VAL A 291 -7.86 -3.61 -16.87
N LEU A 292 -7.17 -3.28 -15.79
CA LEU A 292 -6.12 -2.27 -15.80
C LEU A 292 -4.81 -2.84 -16.33
N SER A 293 -4.39 -3.99 -15.81
CA SER A 293 -3.12 -4.62 -16.19
C SER A 293 -3.10 -6.12 -15.87
N ARG A 294 -2.11 -6.80 -16.46
CA ARG A 294 -1.74 -8.17 -16.11
C ARG A 294 -0.44 -8.14 -15.30
N VAL A 295 -0.41 -8.89 -14.21
CA VAL A 295 0.73 -9.00 -13.31
C VAL A 295 1.30 -10.42 -13.39
N ASP A 296 2.58 -10.51 -13.75
CA ASP A 296 3.35 -11.75 -13.80
C ASP A 296 4.45 -11.81 -12.73
N ARG A 297 4.80 -10.69 -12.10
CA ARG A 297 5.84 -10.66 -11.06
C ARG A 297 5.56 -9.65 -9.96
N CYS A 298 5.97 -9.98 -8.74
CA CYS A 298 5.95 -9.06 -7.60
C CYS A 298 7.01 -9.43 -6.57
N ILE A 299 7.40 -8.49 -5.72
CA ILE A 299 8.31 -8.77 -4.62
C ILE A 299 7.54 -9.41 -3.45
N ASP A 300 8.07 -10.50 -2.91
CA ASP A 300 7.64 -11.04 -1.62
C ASP A 300 8.06 -10.10 -0.51
N GLU A 301 7.09 -9.50 0.19
CA GLU A 301 7.38 -8.46 1.20
C GLU A 301 8.26 -8.97 2.34
N LYS A 302 8.15 -10.25 2.72
CA LYS A 302 8.92 -10.82 3.83
C LYS A 302 10.39 -11.01 3.47
N THR A 303 10.66 -11.56 2.29
CA THR A 303 12.01 -11.93 1.90
C THR A 303 12.67 -10.89 1.01
N GLY A 304 11.93 -10.03 0.33
CA GLY A 304 12.44 -9.14 -0.72
C GLY A 304 12.76 -9.86 -2.03
N ARG A 305 12.44 -11.16 -2.16
CA ARG A 305 12.69 -11.92 -3.40
C ARG A 305 11.63 -11.60 -4.44
N MET A 306 12.04 -11.55 -5.71
CA MET A 306 11.07 -11.49 -6.82
C MET A 306 10.34 -12.82 -6.95
N LEU A 307 9.01 -12.78 -6.92
CA LEU A 307 8.13 -13.91 -7.21
C LEU A 307 7.70 -13.84 -8.66
N GLN A 308 7.87 -14.95 -9.40
CA GLN A 308 7.28 -15.13 -10.72
C GLN A 308 5.97 -15.91 -10.60
N MET A 309 4.89 -15.33 -11.10
CA MET A 309 3.57 -15.92 -11.09
C MET A 309 3.47 -16.99 -12.19
N LYS A 310 3.10 -18.21 -11.81
CA LYS A 310 2.83 -19.32 -12.77
C LYS A 310 1.53 -19.12 -13.54
N SER A 311 0.62 -18.32 -12.99
CA SER A 311 -0.65 -17.97 -13.61
C SER A 311 -0.81 -16.47 -13.49
N PRO A 312 -1.18 -15.78 -14.58
CA PRO A 312 -1.29 -14.33 -14.57
C PRO A 312 -2.31 -13.88 -13.53
N CYS A 313 -1.98 -12.78 -12.87
CA CYS A 313 -2.85 -12.05 -11.96
C CYS A 313 -3.43 -10.86 -12.72
N ILE A 314 -4.69 -10.54 -12.47
CA ILE A 314 -5.38 -9.42 -13.11
C ILE A 314 -5.54 -8.30 -12.10
N VAL A 315 -5.24 -7.08 -12.51
CA VAL A 315 -5.56 -5.86 -11.76
C VAL A 315 -6.76 -5.20 -12.43
N LEU A 316 -7.71 -4.73 -11.62
CA LEU A 316 -8.92 -4.07 -12.09
C LEU A 316 -8.86 -2.57 -11.76
N GLU A 317 -9.31 -1.75 -12.69
CA GLU A 317 -9.36 -0.30 -12.56
C GLU A 317 -10.32 0.12 -11.42
N GLY A 318 -9.89 1.06 -10.58
CA GLY A 318 -10.69 1.57 -9.46
C GLY A 318 -10.93 0.59 -8.31
N VAL A 319 -10.42 -0.64 -8.39
CA VAL A 319 -10.60 -1.66 -7.36
C VAL A 319 -9.38 -1.68 -6.43
N VAL A 320 -9.59 -1.22 -5.19
CA VAL A 320 -8.55 -1.18 -4.13
C VAL A 320 -9.08 -1.74 -2.82
N CYS A 321 -8.21 -2.12 -1.89
CA CYS A 321 -8.66 -2.46 -0.54
C CYS A 321 -9.15 -1.21 0.21
N ALA A 322 -10.45 -1.17 0.53
CA ALA A 322 -11.05 -0.05 1.25
C ALA A 322 -10.77 -0.08 2.78
N GLY A 323 -10.13 -1.12 3.30
CA GLY A 323 -9.78 -1.28 4.71
C GLY A 323 -10.98 -1.38 5.67
N ALA A 324 -12.19 -1.58 5.19
CA ALA A 324 -13.42 -1.59 5.99
C ALA A 324 -13.59 -2.78 6.94
N TYR A 325 -12.98 -3.92 6.63
CA TYR A 325 -12.86 -5.13 7.43
C TYR A 325 -11.50 -5.21 8.13
N THR A 326 -10.63 -4.24 7.87
CA THR A 326 -9.29 -4.08 8.46
C THR A 326 -9.15 -2.73 9.15
N VAL A 327 -10.14 -2.39 10.00
CA VAL A 327 -10.08 -1.26 10.94
C VAL A 327 -9.71 0.07 10.25
N SER A 328 -10.32 0.36 9.09
CA SER A 328 -10.09 1.57 8.28
C SER A 328 -8.63 1.76 7.86
N CYS A 329 -7.95 0.68 7.47
CA CYS A 329 -6.58 0.77 6.94
C CYS A 329 -6.53 1.69 5.68
N PRO A 330 -5.68 2.74 5.67
CA PRO A 330 -5.59 3.69 4.55
C PRO A 330 -4.70 3.23 3.39
N ARG A 331 -4.10 2.04 3.46
CA ARG A 331 -3.04 1.57 2.55
C ARG A 331 -3.51 1.38 1.09
N GLU A 332 -4.80 1.15 0.87
CA GLU A 332 -5.41 0.98 -0.47
C GLU A 332 -4.57 0.11 -1.42
N PHE A 333 -4.18 -1.06 -0.94
CA PHE A 333 -3.45 -2.02 -1.76
C PHE A 333 -4.34 -2.48 -2.93
N ILE A 334 -3.71 -2.80 -4.06
CA ILE A 334 -4.40 -3.27 -5.26
C ILE A 334 -4.54 -4.80 -5.16
N PRO A 335 -5.77 -5.34 -5.04
CA PRO A 335 -5.97 -6.78 -5.01
C PRO A 335 -5.72 -7.40 -6.39
N PHE A 336 -5.09 -8.57 -6.38
CA PHE A 336 -4.90 -9.38 -7.57
C PHE A 336 -6.07 -10.37 -7.74
N TRP A 337 -6.54 -10.50 -8.97
CA TRP A 337 -7.65 -11.36 -9.34
C TRP A 337 -7.20 -12.52 -10.21
N ARG A 338 -7.75 -13.73 -9.99
CA ARG A 338 -7.64 -14.81 -10.96
C ARG A 338 -8.69 -14.62 -12.05
N GLU A 339 -8.34 -14.99 -13.28
CA GLU A 339 -9.29 -14.98 -14.40
C GLU A 339 -10.52 -15.88 -14.13
N ILE A 340 -10.39 -16.97 -13.38
CA ILE A 340 -11.56 -17.80 -12.97
C ILE A 340 -12.59 -17.04 -12.12
N TRP A 341 -12.20 -15.95 -11.45
CA TRP A 341 -13.09 -15.10 -10.65
C TRP A 341 -13.74 -13.98 -11.47
N LEU A 342 -13.39 -13.87 -12.75
CA LEU A 342 -13.87 -12.86 -13.66
C LEU A 342 -14.66 -13.52 -14.79
N GLU A 343 -15.50 -12.74 -15.44
CA GLU A 343 -16.14 -13.10 -16.69
C GLU A 343 -16.17 -11.89 -17.61
N ARG A 344 -16.00 -12.12 -18.91
CA ARG A 344 -16.14 -11.05 -19.91
C ARG A 344 -17.60 -10.61 -19.97
N VAL A 345 -17.79 -9.31 -20.10
CA VAL A 345 -19.08 -8.73 -20.39
C VAL A 345 -18.94 -7.81 -21.61
N GLU A 346 -19.98 -7.75 -22.43
CA GLU A 346 -20.04 -6.81 -23.54
C GLU A 346 -20.17 -5.38 -23.02
N GLU A 347 -19.60 -4.41 -23.75
CA GLU A 347 -19.83 -3.00 -23.43
C GLU A 347 -21.29 -2.66 -23.68
N PRO A 348 -21.97 -1.94 -22.76
CA PRO A 348 -23.28 -1.38 -23.06
C PRO A 348 -23.15 -0.46 -24.29
N ALA A 349 -23.96 -0.73 -25.31
CA ALA A 349 -23.98 0.00 -26.58
C ALA A 349 -24.28 1.49 -26.44
#